data_AF-A0A4S4NBG4-F1
#
_entry.id   AF-A0A4S4NBG4-F1
#
_cell.length_a   1.000
_cell.length_b   1.000
_cell.length_c   1.000
_cell.angle_alpha   90.00
_cell.angle_beta   90.00
_cell.angle_gamma   90.00
#
_symmetry.space_group_name_H-M   'P 1'
#
loop_
_entity.id
_entity.type
_entity.pdbx_description
1 polymer ?
#
loop_
_entity_poly.entity_id
_entity_poly.type
_entity_poly.pdbx_seq_one_letter_code
_entity_poly.pdbx_strand_id
1 'polypeptide(L)' 'MADMETPKERPDLPPAAQRALSEAAERRAKAEAEAAAMPKELGGRDGPEPVRYGDWEKKGLAVDF' A
#
# COMPACT_ATOMS: atom_id res chain seq x y z
N MET A 1 5.67 -23.62 -9.67
CA MET A 1 6.26 -22.70 -8.68
C MET A 1 6.66 -21.46 -9.44
N ALA A 2 5.85 -20.40 -9.36
CA ALA A 2 6.10 -19.17 -10.10
C ALA A 2 7.26 -18.42 -9.44
N ASP A 3 8.30 -18.18 -10.22
CA ASP A 3 9.45 -17.35 -9.90
C ASP A 3 9.01 -16.03 -9.25
N MET A 4 9.26 -15.87 -7.96
CA MET A 4 9.25 -14.56 -7.33
C MET A 4 10.58 -13.90 -7.67
N GLU A 5 10.63 -13.24 -8.83
CA GLU A 5 11.71 -12.30 -9.15
C GLU A 5 11.64 -11.12 -8.17
N THR A 6 12.36 -11.24 -7.06
CA THR A 6 12.76 -10.12 -6.22
C THR A 6 13.38 -9.06 -7.14
N PRO A 7 12.96 -7.78 -7.09
CA PRO A 7 13.54 -6.76 -7.96
C PRO A 7 15.04 -6.71 -7.73
N LYS A 8 15.81 -7.21 -8.70
CA LYS A 8 17.26 -7.09 -8.73
C LYS A 8 17.54 -5.60 -8.64
N GLU A 9 18.15 -5.16 -7.54
CA GLU A 9 18.67 -3.80 -7.38
C GLU A 9 19.53 -3.54 -8.62
N ARG A 10 18.99 -2.79 -9.57
CA ARG A 10 19.68 -2.42 -10.80
C ARG A 10 20.66 -1.31 -10.39
N PRO A 11 21.95 -1.62 -10.18
CA PRO A 11 22.89 -0.65 -9.63
C PRO A 11 23.23 0.46 -10.63
N ASP A 12 22.78 0.33 -11.89
CA ASP A 12 23.01 1.26 -12.99
C ASP A 12 21.91 2.33 -13.15
N LEU A 13 21.11 2.58 -12.10
CA LEU A 13 20.11 3.64 -12.15
C LEU A 13 20.78 5.01 -12.09
N PRO A 14 20.41 5.97 -12.96
CA PRO A 14 20.95 7.33 -12.89
C PRO A 14 20.63 7.95 -11.52
N PRO A 15 21.45 8.89 -11.02
CA PRO A 15 21.28 9.48 -9.69
C PRO A 15 19.93 10.16 -9.49
N ALA A 16 19.26 10.59 -10.57
CA ALA A 16 17.88 11.08 -10.51
C ALA A 16 16.86 9.98 -10.16
N ALA A 17 17.02 8.77 -10.72
CA ALA A 17 16.13 7.65 -10.45
C ALA A 17 16.30 7.10 -9.02
N GLN A 18 17.54 7.07 -8.51
CA GLN A 18 17.80 6.67 -7.12
C GLN A 18 17.14 7.63 -6.13
N ARG A 19 17.24 8.94 -6.36
CA ARG A 19 16.55 9.96 -5.55
C ARG A 19 15.03 9.84 -5.61
N ALA A 20 14.48 9.59 -6.81
CA ALA A 20 13.04 9.38 -6.96
C ALA A 20 12.56 8.14 -6.19
N LEU A 21 13.33 7.06 -6.20
CA LEU A 21 13.03 5.85 -5.43
C LEU A 21 13.14 6.08 -3.93
N SER A 22 14.16 6.81 -3.45
CA SER A 22 14.30 7.12 -2.03
C SER A 22 13.15 7.99 -1.54
N GLU A 23 12.79 9.05 -2.26
CA GLU A 23 11.65 9.90 -1.90
C GLU A 23 10.31 9.13 -1.92
N ALA A 24 10.13 8.23 -2.89
CA ALA A 24 8.96 7.37 -2.95
C ALA A 24 8.90 6.39 -1.77
N ALA A 25 10.05 5.81 -1.39
CA ALA A 25 10.17 4.94 -0.23
C ALA A 25 9.86 5.69 1.08
N GLU A 26 10.36 6.91 1.24
CA GLU A 26 10.06 7.76 2.40
C GLU A 26 8.57 8.10 2.49
N ARG A 27 7.92 8.43 1.38
CA ARG A 27 6.47 8.67 1.37
C ARG A 27 5.67 7.43 1.76
N ARG A 28 6.05 6.25 1.27
CA ARG A 28 5.40 4.98 1.64
C ARG A 28 5.59 4.65 3.11
N ALA A 29 6.83 4.76 3.61
CA ALA A 29 7.14 4.50 5.02
C ALA A 29 6.35 5.44 5.95
N LYS A 30 6.18 6.72 5.58
CA LYS A 30 5.36 7.66 6.34
C LYS A 30 3.88 7.26 6.35
N ALA A 31 3.33 6.91 5.19
CA ALA A 31 1.93 6.47 5.09
C ALA A 31 1.68 5.16 5.87
N GLU A 32 2.62 4.21 5.81
CA GLU A 32 2.57 2.96 6.59
C GLU A 32 2.68 3.22 8.09
N ALA A 33 3.54 4.15 8.52
CA ALA A 33 3.66 4.54 9.92
C ALA A 33 2.38 5.22 10.44
N GLU A 34 1.77 6.10 9.64
CA GLU A 34 0.48 6.72 9.95
C GLU A 34 -0.64 5.67 10.02
N ALA A 35 -0.64 4.69 9.11
CA ALA A 35 -1.58 3.57 9.14
C ALA A 35 -1.38 2.65 10.35
N ALA A 36 -0.13 2.38 10.74
CA ALA A 36 0.20 1.55 11.91
C ALA A 36 -0.09 2.25 13.24
N ALA A 37 -0.08 3.59 13.27
CA ALA A 37 -0.46 4.37 14.45
C ALA A 37 -1.97 4.41 14.69
N MET A 38 -2.78 4.16 13.65
CA MET A 38 -4.23 4.03 13.81
C MET A 38 -4.57 2.68 14.48
N PRO A 39 -5.62 2.64 15.31
CA PRO A 39 -6.09 1.38 15.88
C PRO A 39 -6.42 0.40 14.76
N LYS A 40 -6.03 -0.87 14.97
CA LYS A 40 -6.32 -1.92 13.99
C LYS A 40 -7.82 -2.12 13.89
N GLU A 41 -8.35 -2.04 12.68
CA GLU A 41 -9.75 -2.36 12.40
C GLU A 41 -9.96 -3.87 12.59
N LEU A 42 -10.89 -4.23 13.47
CA LEU A 42 -11.23 -5.61 13.79
C LEU A 42 -12.59 -5.96 13.21
N GLY A 43 -12.67 -7.05 12.44
CA GLY A 43 -13.92 -7.53 11.84
C GLY A 43 -14.27 -6.91 10.47
N GLY A 44 -13.48 -5.96 9.98
CA GLY A 44 -13.62 -5.37 8.64
C GLY A 44 -12.88 -6.14 7.54
N ARG A 45 -13.17 -5.80 6.27
CA ARG A 45 -12.44 -6.31 5.09
C ARG A 45 -10.98 -5.81 5.14
N ASP A 46 -10.06 -6.58 4.55
CA ASP A 46 -8.68 -6.12 4.36
C ASP A 46 -8.66 -4.77 3.63
N GLY A 47 -7.87 -3.83 4.15
CA GLY A 47 -7.76 -2.47 3.64
C GLY A 47 -8.44 -1.43 4.54
N PRO A 48 -8.40 -0.15 4.12
CA PRO A 48 -9.01 0.94 4.88
C PRO A 48 -10.54 0.75 5.01
N GLU A 49 -11.12 1.19 6.13
CA GLU A 49 -12.55 1.00 6.39
C GLU A 49 -13.42 1.55 5.24
N PRO A 50 -14.34 0.73 4.68
CA PRO A 50 -15.33 1.18 3.71
C PRO A 50 -16.09 2.42 4.17
N VAL A 51 -16.40 2.50 5.48
CA VAL A 51 -17.09 3.63 6.10
C VAL A 51 -16.30 4.94 5.97
N ARG A 52 -14.97 4.89 6.08
CA ARG A 52 -14.12 6.09 6.02
C ARG A 52 -13.91 6.62 4.61
N TYR A 53 -13.98 5.73 3.61
CA TYR A 53 -13.62 6.07 2.22
C TYR A 53 -14.76 5.84 1.21
N GLY A 54 -15.95 5.44 1.68
CA GLY A 54 -17.11 5.18 0.84
C GLY A 54 -17.02 3.92 -0.02
N ASP A 55 -16.03 3.04 0.21
CA ASP A 55 -15.78 1.84 -0.60
C ASP A 55 -16.63 0.64 -0.17
N TRP A 56 -17.95 0.81 -0.25
CA TRP A 56 -18.95 -0.23 0.05
C TRP A 56 -19.09 -1.27 -1.08
N GLU A 57 -18.31 -1.14 -2.15
CA GLU A 57 -18.38 -2.04 -3.29
C GLU A 57 -17.41 -3.21 -3.14
N LYS A 58 -17.91 -4.42 -3.40
CA LYS A 58 -17.10 -5.62 -3.60
C LYS A 58 -17.50 -6.24 -4.92
N LYS A 59 -16.59 -6.18 -5.90
CA LYS A 59 -16.84 -6.72 -7.26
C LYS A 59 -18.10 -6.16 -7.92
N GLY A 60 -18.40 -4.86 -7.71
CA GLY A 60 -19.57 -4.20 -8.29
C GLY A 60 -20.90 -4.51 -7.60
N LEU A 61 -20.89 -5.19 -6.45
CA LEU A 61 -22.04 -5.26 -5.57
C LEU A 61 -21.82 -4.36 -4.37
N ALA A 62 -22.79 -3.49 -4.09
CA ALA A 62 -22.88 -2.81 -2.81
C ALA A 62 -23.12 -3.89 -1.74
N VAL A 63 -22.20 -4.01 -0.79
CA VAL A 63 -22.31 -4.99 0.29
C VAL A 63 -22.50 -4.24 1.60
N ASP A 64 -23.60 -4.56 2.28
CA ASP A 64 -23.96 -4.08 3.62
C ASP A 64 -23.89 -5.28 4.58
N PHE A 65 -23.14 -5.15 5.68
CA PHE A 65 -22.98 -6.15 6.74
C PHE A 65 -22.78 -5.48 8.10
#